data_AF-A0A3P7FBK3-F1
#
_entry.id   AF-A0A3P7FBK3-F1
#
_cell.length_a   1.000
_cell.length_b   1.000
_cell.length_c   1.000
_cell.angle_alpha   90.00
_cell.angle_beta   90.00
_cell.angle_gamma   90.00
#
_symmetry.space_group_name_H-M   'P 1'
#
loop_
_entity.id
_entity.type
_entity.pdbx_description
1 polymer ?
#
loop_
_entity_poly.entity_id
_entity_poly.type
_entity_poly.pdbx_seq_one_letter_code
_entity_poly.pdbx_strand_id
1 'polypeptide(L)'
;MKIAFEEWSAVTQLNFIEVTRNGNIKIAFVSGNHGDGYSFDGPGKILAHTLFPPYGLIHFDADERWAAMINTELSKYDTIDLLPTAIHEIGHVLGLEHSWEKDSIMSPFYHYQTINDDGEYVKPKLTNCDILRIQQLYGNFFLFQTKNT
;
A
#
# COMPACT_ATOMS: atom_id res chain seq x y z
N MET A 1 -7.83 -0.99 5.04
CA MET A 1 -7.01 -2.12 4.57
C MET A 1 -7.59 -2.82 3.34
N LYS A 2 -8.85 -3.32 3.36
CA LYS A 2 -9.49 -3.99 2.21
C LYS A 2 -9.29 -3.28 0.86
N ILE A 3 -9.50 -1.96 0.82
CA ILE A 3 -9.33 -1.13 -0.40
C ILE A 3 -7.89 -1.22 -0.95
N ALA A 4 -6.86 -1.27 -0.10
CA ALA A 4 -5.47 -1.34 -0.54
C ALA A 4 -5.15 -2.69 -1.22
N PHE A 5 -5.68 -3.79 -0.69
CA PHE A 5 -5.60 -5.11 -1.35
C PHE A 5 -6.39 -5.16 -2.65
N GLU A 6 -7.54 -4.48 -2.69
CA GLU A 6 -8.38 -4.42 -3.89
C GLU A 6 -7.65 -3.79 -5.08
N GLU A 7 -6.84 -2.73 -4.87
CA GLU A 7 -6.05 -2.11 -5.95
C GLU A 7 -5.14 -3.12 -6.67
N TRP A 8 -4.46 -4.00 -5.92
CA TRP A 8 -3.59 -5.03 -6.50
C TRP A 8 -4.39 -6.17 -7.14
N SER A 9 -5.50 -6.59 -6.52
CA SER A 9 -6.38 -7.63 -7.11
C SER A 9 -7.08 -7.16 -8.39
N ALA A 10 -7.29 -5.85 -8.56
CA ALA A 10 -7.92 -5.30 -9.75
C ALA A 10 -7.06 -5.46 -11.02
N VAL A 11 -5.74 -5.66 -10.86
CA VAL A 11 -4.78 -5.74 -11.96
C VAL A 11 -4.00 -7.07 -12.01
N THR A 12 -4.36 -8.03 -11.16
CA THR A 12 -3.72 -9.35 -11.07
C THR A 12 -4.78 -10.44 -10.88
N GLN A 13 -4.39 -11.72 -11.02
CA GLN A 13 -5.30 -12.84 -10.71
C GLN A 13 -5.37 -13.17 -9.19
N LEU A 14 -4.75 -12.35 -8.33
CA LEU A 14 -4.71 -12.58 -6.89
C LEU A 14 -6.06 -12.26 -6.24
N ASN A 15 -6.49 -13.14 -5.33
CA ASN A 15 -7.66 -12.94 -4.50
C ASN A 15 -7.24 -12.91 -3.03
N PHE A 16 -7.62 -11.85 -2.31
CA PHE A 16 -7.31 -11.69 -0.90
C PHE A 16 -8.55 -11.94 -0.03
N ILE A 17 -8.36 -12.70 1.05
CA ILE A 17 -9.40 -13.02 2.02
C ILE A 17 -8.88 -12.60 3.39
N GLU A 18 -9.61 -11.70 4.05
CA GLU A 18 -9.31 -11.33 5.43
C GLU A 18 -9.64 -12.50 6.37
N VAL A 19 -8.67 -12.88 7.20
CA VAL A 19 -8.80 -13.96 8.17
C VAL A 19 -8.38 -13.48 9.55
N THR A 20 -8.98 -14.02 10.59
CA THR A 20 -8.69 -13.62 11.98
C THR A 20 -7.44 -14.29 12.55
N ARG A 21 -6.98 -15.40 11.96
CA ARG A 21 -5.81 -16.17 12.41
C ARG A 21 -5.11 -16.85 11.23
N ASN A 22 -3.81 -17.11 11.38
CA ASN A 22 -2.99 -17.87 10.43
C ASN A 22 -2.99 -17.34 8.98
N GLY A 23 -3.15 -16.02 8.80
CA GLY A 23 -3.01 -15.39 7.48
C GLY A 23 -1.57 -15.45 6.96
N ASN A 24 -1.42 -15.53 5.63
CA ASN A 24 -0.11 -15.50 4.97
C ASN A 24 0.54 -14.12 5.01
N ILE A 25 -0.28 -13.06 5.06
CA ILE A 25 0.15 -11.69 5.25
C ILE A 25 -0.38 -11.24 6.62
N LYS A 26 0.51 -10.82 7.50
CA LYS A 26 0.20 -10.29 8.84
C LYS A 26 0.46 -8.81 8.85
N ILE A 27 -0.47 -8.06 9.44
CA ILE A 27 -0.40 -6.61 9.49
C ILE A 27 -0.51 -6.18 10.96
N ALA A 28 0.37 -5.30 11.42
CA ALA A 28 0.32 -4.73 12.75
C ALA A 28 0.71 -3.25 12.75
N PHE A 29 0.18 -2.52 13.72
CA PHE A 29 0.65 -1.18 14.10
C PHE A 29 1.48 -1.35 15.36
N VAL A 30 2.75 -0.94 15.32
CA VAL A 30 3.71 -1.11 16.41
C VAL A 30 4.59 0.12 16.52
N SER A 31 5.08 0.44 17.71
CA SER A 31 5.94 1.62 17.96
C SER A 31 7.36 1.19 18.27
N GLY A 32 8.35 2.04 17.93
CA GLY A 32 9.74 1.91 18.38
C GLY A 32 10.34 0.53 18.13
N ASN A 33 11.05 -0.02 19.12
CA ASN A 33 11.55 -1.39 19.05
C ASN A 33 10.44 -2.41 19.36
N HIS A 34 10.11 -3.23 18.36
CA HIS A 34 9.06 -4.24 18.42
C HIS A 34 9.57 -5.66 18.10
N GLY A 35 10.88 -5.90 18.25
CA GLY A 35 11.45 -7.24 18.34
C GLY A 35 11.81 -7.92 17.01
N ASP A 36 11.72 -7.24 15.87
CA ASP A 36 12.11 -7.78 14.54
C ASP A 36 13.47 -7.25 14.03
N GLY A 37 14.10 -6.33 14.76
CA GLY A 37 15.38 -5.71 14.41
C GLY A 37 15.26 -4.44 13.56
N TYR A 38 14.05 -4.03 13.15
CA TYR A 38 13.79 -2.83 12.36
C TYR A 38 12.95 -1.86 13.19
N SER A 39 13.59 -1.11 14.09
CA SER A 39 12.85 -0.20 14.98
C SER A 39 12.31 1.02 14.22
N PHE A 40 11.07 1.41 14.52
CA PHE A 40 10.53 2.71 14.12
C PHE A 40 11.13 3.85 14.95
N ASP A 41 11.03 5.08 14.45
CA ASP A 41 11.67 6.26 15.00
C ASP A 41 10.71 7.30 15.60
N GLY A 42 9.44 6.95 15.74
CA GLY A 42 8.39 7.84 16.20
C GLY A 42 7.84 8.66 15.04
N PRO A 43 7.22 9.82 15.30
CA PRO A 43 6.56 10.59 14.24
C PRO A 43 7.50 11.01 13.09
N GLY A 44 7.09 10.72 11.86
CA GLY A 44 7.78 11.02 10.62
C GLY A 44 8.83 9.98 10.20
N LYS A 45 9.46 10.23 9.04
CA LYS A 45 10.56 9.44 8.44
C LYS A 45 10.22 7.98 8.11
N ILE A 46 10.14 7.05 9.07
CA ILE A 46 9.88 5.63 8.80
C ILE A 46 8.41 5.33 9.08
N LEU A 47 7.59 5.47 8.04
CA LEU A 47 6.14 5.29 8.14
C LEU A 47 5.72 3.84 8.36
N ALA A 48 6.40 2.91 7.68
CA ALA A 48 6.07 1.50 7.65
C ALA A 48 7.26 0.69 7.14
N HIS A 49 7.21 -0.63 7.34
CA HIS A 49 8.11 -1.55 6.65
C HIS A 49 7.44 -2.90 6.38
N THR A 50 8.02 -3.64 5.44
CA THR A 50 7.54 -4.95 5.03
C THR A 50 8.66 -5.98 4.97
N LEU A 51 8.38 -7.17 5.49
CA LEU A 51 9.18 -8.36 5.20
C LEU A 51 8.58 -9.10 4.00
N PHE A 52 9.34 -9.12 2.91
CA PHE A 52 9.03 -9.73 1.62
C PHE A 52 8.62 -11.22 1.76
N PRO A 53 8.03 -11.82 0.70
CA PRO A 53 7.84 -13.26 0.63
C PRO A 53 9.13 -14.04 0.96
N PRO A 54 9.06 -15.13 1.76
CA PRO A 54 7.86 -15.79 2.26
C PRO A 54 7.38 -15.31 3.64
N TYR A 55 7.98 -14.27 4.23
CA TYR A 55 7.67 -13.84 5.61
C TYR A 55 6.27 -13.26 5.75
N GLY A 56 5.86 -12.40 4.81
CA GLY A 56 4.49 -11.88 4.74
C GLY A 56 4.12 -11.03 5.95
N LEU A 57 4.92 -10.03 6.28
CA LEU A 57 4.70 -9.16 7.44
C LEU A 57 4.74 -7.70 7.02
N ILE A 58 3.73 -6.92 7.40
CA ILE A 58 3.69 -5.47 7.23
C ILE A 58 3.53 -4.85 8.61
N HIS A 59 4.44 -3.94 8.96
CA HIS A 59 4.33 -3.10 10.13
C HIS A 59 4.13 -1.65 9.71
N PHE A 60 3.20 -0.96 10.39
CA PHE A 60 3.03 0.49 10.33
C PHE A 60 3.50 1.09 11.64
N ASP A 61 4.19 2.23 11.60
CA ASP A 61 4.57 2.92 12.83
C ASP A 61 3.31 3.44 13.53
N ALA A 62 3.02 2.92 14.72
CA ALA A 62 1.86 3.33 15.51
C ALA A 62 1.99 4.75 16.09
N ASP A 63 3.19 5.34 16.04
CA ASP A 63 3.44 6.72 16.48
C ASP A 63 3.05 7.76 15.42
N GLU A 64 2.77 7.31 14.19
CA GLU A 64 2.31 8.18 13.11
C GLU A 64 0.83 8.54 13.25
N ARG A 65 0.50 9.75 12.81
CA ARG A 65 -0.88 10.24 12.78
C ARG A 65 -1.59 9.74 11.53
N TRP A 66 -2.05 8.49 11.56
CA TRP A 66 -2.77 7.90 10.45
C TRP A 66 -4.18 8.48 10.26
N ALA A 67 -4.54 8.78 9.03
CA ALA A 67 -5.92 8.86 8.59
C ALA A 67 -6.07 8.21 7.22
N ALA A 68 -7.30 7.90 6.81
CA ALA A 68 -7.57 7.38 5.47
C ALA A 68 -8.91 7.89 4.99
N MET A 69 -8.96 8.48 3.79
CA MET A 69 -10.20 8.86 3.11
C MET A 69 -11.15 9.76 3.94
N ILE A 70 -10.63 10.50 4.92
CA ILE A 70 -11.39 11.46 5.73
C ILE A 70 -10.76 12.83 5.53
N ASN A 71 -11.38 13.67 4.69
CA ASN A 71 -10.81 14.95 4.26
C ASN A 71 -10.39 15.81 5.46
N THR A 72 -11.24 15.91 6.48
CA THR A 72 -10.97 16.75 7.67
C THR A 72 -9.80 16.27 8.51
N GLU A 73 -9.49 14.97 8.51
CA GLU A 73 -8.33 14.42 9.23
C GLU A 73 -7.06 14.56 8.40
N LEU A 74 -7.15 14.30 7.09
CA LEU A 74 -6.04 14.39 6.14
C LEU A 74 -5.57 15.83 5.90
N SER A 75 -6.43 16.82 6.09
CA SER A 75 -6.03 18.23 6.03
C SER A 75 -5.29 18.73 7.29
N LYS A 76 -5.14 17.89 8.33
CA LYS A 76 -4.42 18.28 9.54
C LYS A 76 -2.91 18.12 9.34
N TYR A 77 -2.15 18.99 9.99
CA TYR A 77 -0.70 18.92 10.00
C TYR A 77 -0.21 17.58 10.58
N ASP A 78 0.88 17.06 9.99
CA ASP A 78 1.52 15.77 10.27
C ASP A 78 0.63 14.54 10.09
N THR A 79 -0.56 14.65 9.49
CA THR A 79 -1.35 13.47 9.15
C THR A 79 -0.73 12.73 7.96
N ILE A 80 -0.59 11.42 8.10
CA ILE A 80 -0.17 10.52 7.02
C ILE A 80 -1.38 9.76 6.49
N ASP A 81 -1.51 9.70 5.16
CA ASP A 81 -2.53 8.87 4.54
C ASP A 81 -2.12 7.41 4.56
N LEU A 82 -2.93 6.62 5.28
CA LEU A 82 -2.73 5.19 5.41
C LEU A 82 -2.98 4.47 4.08
N LEU A 83 -3.85 4.97 3.18
CA LEU A 83 -4.18 4.24 1.96
C LEU A 83 -2.97 4.06 1.01
N PRO A 84 -2.28 5.12 0.54
CA PRO A 84 -1.15 4.98 -0.36
C PRO A 84 0.01 4.21 0.30
N THR A 85 0.25 4.44 1.59
CA THR A 85 1.26 3.69 2.36
C THR A 85 0.92 2.20 2.40
N ALA A 86 -0.34 1.84 2.68
CA ALA A 86 -0.75 0.44 2.66
C ALA A 86 -0.66 -0.20 1.27
N ILE A 87 -0.98 0.53 0.20
CA ILE A 87 -0.82 0.00 -1.17
C ILE A 87 0.68 -0.25 -1.46
N HIS A 88 1.56 0.67 -1.06
CA HIS A 88 3.01 0.52 -1.19
C HIS A 88 3.53 -0.72 -0.47
N GLU A 89 3.22 -0.87 0.83
CA GLU A 89 3.66 -2.02 1.63
C GLU A 89 3.08 -3.35 1.11
N ILE A 90 1.84 -3.35 0.62
CA ILE A 90 1.28 -4.55 -0.03
C ILE A 90 2.05 -4.87 -1.32
N GLY A 91 2.52 -3.87 -2.07
CA GLY A 91 3.41 -4.10 -3.20
C GLY A 91 4.68 -4.87 -2.78
N HIS A 92 5.32 -4.45 -1.69
CA HIS A 92 6.47 -5.15 -1.11
C HIS A 92 6.13 -6.57 -0.65
N VAL A 93 4.99 -6.76 0.02
CA VAL A 93 4.61 -8.08 0.54
C VAL A 93 4.23 -9.05 -0.59
N LEU A 94 3.93 -8.51 -1.77
CA LEU A 94 3.74 -9.23 -3.03
C LEU A 94 5.03 -9.36 -3.85
N GLY A 95 6.17 -8.90 -3.33
CA GLY A 95 7.48 -9.08 -3.95
C GLY A 95 7.93 -7.98 -4.91
N LEU A 96 7.24 -6.84 -4.97
CA LEU A 96 7.73 -5.68 -5.71
C LEU A 96 8.83 -4.97 -4.93
N GLU A 97 9.91 -4.61 -5.62
CA GLU A 97 10.90 -3.64 -5.12
C GLU A 97 10.46 -2.22 -5.45
N HIS A 98 11.13 -1.24 -4.84
CA HIS A 98 10.91 0.17 -5.16
C HIS A 98 10.99 0.47 -6.66
N SER A 99 10.26 1.50 -7.09
CA SER A 99 10.37 2.11 -8.41
C SER A 99 11.21 3.37 -8.35
N TRP A 100 11.94 3.66 -9.42
CA TRP A 100 12.62 4.94 -9.62
C TRP A 100 11.70 6.01 -10.22
N GLU A 101 10.50 5.62 -10.66
CA GLU A 101 9.49 6.56 -11.14
C GLU A 101 8.85 7.28 -9.96
N LYS A 102 8.98 8.61 -9.93
CA LYS A 102 8.51 9.43 -8.80
C LYS A 102 7.01 9.29 -8.54
N ASP A 103 6.22 9.08 -9.59
CA ASP A 103 4.76 9.01 -9.51
C ASP A 103 4.25 7.58 -9.24
N SER A 104 5.12 6.57 -9.22
CA SER A 104 4.77 5.18 -8.91
C SER A 104 4.42 5.05 -7.43
N ILE A 105 3.41 4.22 -7.12
CA ILE A 105 3.08 3.92 -5.72
C ILE A 105 4.25 3.26 -4.99
N MET A 106 5.12 2.57 -5.74
CA MET A 106 6.34 1.93 -5.24
C MET A 106 7.54 2.87 -5.18
N SER A 107 7.37 4.18 -5.39
CA SER A 107 8.44 5.16 -5.11
C SER A 107 8.83 5.10 -3.63
N PRO A 108 10.13 5.11 -3.28
CA PRO A 108 10.59 4.99 -1.89
C PRO A 108 10.26 6.21 -1.02
N PHE A 109 9.79 7.31 -1.62
CA PHE A 109 9.51 8.55 -0.90
C PHE A 109 8.01 8.84 -0.92
N TYR A 110 7.46 9.15 0.27
CA TYR A 110 6.07 9.54 0.43
C TYR A 110 5.81 10.91 -0.24
N HIS A 111 5.11 10.89 -1.37
CA HIS A 111 4.82 12.08 -2.18
C HIS A 111 3.37 12.08 -2.69
N TYR A 112 2.40 12.00 -1.78
CA TYR A 112 1.00 11.97 -2.15
C TYR A 112 0.31 13.29 -1.80
N GLN A 113 -0.25 13.94 -2.81
CA GLN A 113 -1.20 15.02 -2.59
C GLN A 113 -2.54 14.39 -2.23
N THR A 114 -2.78 14.23 -0.93
CA THR A 114 -3.96 13.52 -0.43
C THR A 114 -5.25 14.32 -0.56
N ILE A 115 -5.13 15.64 -0.51
CA ILE A 115 -6.23 16.59 -0.58
C ILE A 115 -5.96 17.57 -1.72
N ASN A 116 -6.92 17.72 -2.64
CA ASN A 116 -6.84 18.71 -3.71
C ASN A 116 -7.17 20.12 -3.20
N ASP A 117 -7.06 21.11 -4.08
CA ASP A 117 -7.30 22.53 -3.73
C ASP A 117 -8.75 22.79 -3.30
N ASP A 118 -9.69 21.92 -3.66
CA ASP A 118 -11.11 21.98 -3.28
C ASP A 118 -11.39 21.30 -1.91
N GLY A 119 -10.38 20.74 -1.26
CA GLY A 119 -10.54 20.05 0.02
C GLY A 119 -11.07 18.62 -0.11
N GLU A 120 -10.98 18.02 -1.29
CA GLU A 120 -11.45 16.67 -1.59
C GLU A 120 -10.30 15.66 -1.59
N TYR A 121 -10.61 14.46 -1.10
CA TYR A 121 -9.68 13.34 -1.10
C TYR A 121 -9.32 12.87 -2.51
N VAL A 122 -8.03 12.83 -2.82
CA VAL A 122 -7.48 12.29 -4.06
C VAL A 122 -7.04 10.85 -3.83
N LYS A 123 -7.84 9.89 -4.30
CA LYS A 123 -7.49 8.47 -4.17
C LYS A 123 -6.21 8.16 -4.98
N PRO A 124 -5.21 7.49 -4.38
CA PRO A 124 -4.02 7.04 -5.09
C PRO A 124 -4.38 6.05 -6.20
N LYS A 125 -3.55 5.98 -7.24
CA LYS A 125 -3.72 5.11 -8.40
C LYS A 125 -2.41 4.40 -8.72
N LEU A 126 -2.50 3.14 -9.13
CA LEU A 126 -1.37 2.41 -9.69
C LEU A 126 -0.96 3.04 -11.03
N THR A 127 0.33 3.25 -11.21
CA THR A 127 0.90 3.66 -12.50
C THR A 127 1.05 2.46 -13.44
N ASN A 128 1.31 2.71 -14.72
CA ASN A 128 1.62 1.64 -15.67
C ASN A 128 2.85 0.83 -15.25
N CYS A 129 3.85 1.46 -14.61
CA CYS A 129 5.02 0.77 -14.10
C CYS A 129 4.64 -0.22 -12.98
N ASP A 130 3.80 0.20 -12.03
CA ASP A 130 3.30 -0.66 -10.94
C ASP A 130 2.54 -1.87 -11.52
N ILE A 131 1.64 -1.61 -12.46
CA ILE A 131 0.79 -2.63 -13.10
C ILE A 131 1.64 -3.64 -13.87
N LEU A 132 2.57 -3.17 -14.72
CA LEU A 132 3.42 -4.08 -15.51
C LEU A 132 4.30 -4.95 -14.62
N ARG A 133 4.88 -4.38 -13.56
CA ARG A 133 5.76 -5.12 -12.65
C ARG A 133 5.00 -6.15 -11.83
N ILE A 134 3.80 -5.84 -11.33
CA ILE A 134 3.01 -6.84 -10.59
C ILE A 134 2.50 -7.95 -11.52
N GLN A 135 2.16 -7.62 -12.77
CA GLN A 135 1.73 -8.62 -13.76
C GLN A 135 2.88 -9.49 -14.25
N GLN A 136 4.14 -9.05 -14.17
CA GLN A 136 5.30 -9.92 -14.41
C GLN A 136 5.43 -11.02 -13.36
N LEU A 137 5.01 -10.75 -12.11
CA LEU A 137 5.05 -11.72 -11.01
C LEU A 137 3.84 -12.66 -11.01
N TYR A 138 2.64 -12.14 -11.31
CA TYR A 138 1.38 -12.87 -11.09
C TYR A 138 0.49 -13.03 -12.33
N GLY A 139 0.95 -12.56 -13.49
CA GLY A 139 0.17 -12.57 -14.73
C GLY A 139 -0.90 -11.49 -14.80
N ASN A 140 -1.46 -11.31 -16.01
CA ASN A 140 -2.57 -10.39 -16.28
C ASN A 140 -3.90 -11.15 -16.45
N PHE A 141 -5.03 -10.45 -16.35
CA PHE A 141 -6.30 -10.88 -16.90
C PHE A 141 -6.29 -10.81 -18.43
N PHE A 142 -6.60 -11.91 -19.10
CA PHE A 142 -7.00 -11.86 -20.51
C PHE A 142 -8.49 -11.54 -20.57
N LEU A 143 -8.84 -10.30 -20.95
CA LEU A 143 -10.22 -9.92 -21.23
C LEU A 143 -10.59 -10.36 -22.65
N PHE A 144 -11.52 -11.29 -22.77
CA PHE A 144 -12.14 -11.66 -24.05
C PHE A 144 -13.46 -10.91 -24.22
N GLN A 145 -13.67 -10.28 -25.37
CA GLN A 145 -14.95 -9.67 -25.73
C GLN A 145 -15.74 -10.64 -26.59
N THR A 146 -17.00 -10.91 -26.24
CA THR A 146 -17.92 -11.67 -27.08
C THR A 146 -18.25 -10.83 -28.32
N LYS A 147 -17.95 -11.34 -29.52
CA LYS A 147 -18.57 -10.83 -30.74
C LYS A 147 -19.97 -11.43 -30.84
N ASN A 148 -21.01 -10.60 -30.70
CA ASN A 148 -22.34 -10.99 -31.14
C ASN A 148 -22.32 -10.99 -32.68
N THR A 149 -22.39 -12.18 -33.27
CA THR A 149 -22.66 -12.40 -34.70
C THR A 149 -24.12 -12.21 -35.01
#